data_AF-S0ESK3-F1
#
_entry.id   AF-S0ESK3-F1
#
_cell.length_a   1.000
_cell.length_b   1.000
_cell.length_c   1.000
_cell.angle_alpha   90.00
_cell.angle_beta   90.00
_cell.angle_gamma   90.00
#
_symmetry.space_group_name_H-M   'P 1'
#
loop_
_entity.id
_entity.type
_entity.pdbx_description
1 polymer ?
#
loop_
_entity_poly.entity_id
_entity_poly.type
_entity_poly.pdbx_seq_one_letter_code
_entity_poly.pdbx_strand_id
1 'polypeptide(L)'
;MSDSREVIAQNRVASPPPSKTASPAEKSPAIKEVEEPILAAQEKAAEVITLRDIRNNERIRAYIDAANRQMAAIGYSEHGLRHAGLVASIARNILLGLGAEARTAELAAIAGFLHDIGNCIHRVYHPQIGATMAFQILEKMNMPAAEIALVVGAIGNHEEPEGVPINAVTAAVIIADKSDVHYTRVQNPDPSTYDIHDRVNNAVQKSHILIDAVQKIISLELVVDTEKATVMEYFEIFAERMVMCRKAAGVLGCRFRLVINDVQM
;
A
#
# COMPACT_ATOMS: atom_id res chain seq x y z
N MET A 1 27.49 -31.19 46.58
CA MET A 1 28.31 -29.99 46.28
C MET A 1 27.40 -29.01 45.56
N SER A 2 27.17 -27.84 46.17
CA SER A 2 26.42 -26.64 45.72
C SER A 2 24.93 -26.85 45.33
N ASP A 3 23.89 -26.49 46.10
CA ASP A 3 23.51 -25.19 46.72
C ASP A 3 23.12 -24.16 45.62
N SER A 4 21.96 -23.49 45.55
CA SER A 4 20.98 -23.01 46.57
C SER A 4 19.61 -22.69 45.89
N ARG A 5 18.46 -23.05 46.49
CA ARG A 5 17.41 -22.19 47.11
C ARG A 5 17.35 -20.68 46.78
N GLU A 6 16.16 -20.25 46.32
CA GLU A 6 15.37 -19.02 46.63
C GLU A 6 13.98 -19.29 45.98
N VAL A 7 12.80 -19.40 46.61
CA VAL A 7 12.05 -18.69 47.67
C VAL A 7 11.89 -17.20 47.38
N ILE A 8 10.66 -16.76 47.05
CA ILE A 8 9.82 -15.91 47.93
C ILE A 8 8.49 -15.49 47.25
N ALA A 9 7.43 -15.74 48.03
CA ALA A 9 6.16 -15.04 48.25
C ALA A 9 5.14 -14.76 47.12
N GLN A 10 4.01 -15.45 47.34
CA GLN A 10 2.63 -15.11 46.99
C GLN A 10 2.23 -13.70 47.45
N ASN A 11 1.58 -12.94 46.56
CA ASN A 11 0.89 -11.69 46.86
C ASN A 11 -0.38 -11.97 47.69
N ARG A 12 -0.52 -11.30 48.84
CA ARG A 12 -1.78 -11.15 49.58
C ARG A 12 -2.13 -9.67 49.71
N VAL A 13 -3.38 -9.37 49.37
CA VAL A 13 -4.05 -8.07 49.46
C VAL A 13 -4.59 -7.89 50.88
N ALA A 14 -4.41 -6.70 51.46
CA ALA A 14 -5.17 -6.24 52.62
C ALA A 14 -5.38 -4.72 52.56
N SER A 15 -6.63 -4.29 52.51
CA SER A 15 -7.07 -2.90 52.61
C SER A 15 -7.13 -2.44 54.07
N PRO A 16 -6.86 -1.16 54.39
CA PRO A 16 -7.19 -0.58 55.69
C PRO A 16 -8.59 0.10 55.72
N PRO A 17 -9.23 0.20 56.90
CA PRO A 17 -10.60 0.68 57.11
C PRO A 17 -10.72 2.22 57.26
N PRO A 18 -11.94 2.80 57.26
CA PRO A 18 -12.15 4.24 57.27
C PRO A 18 -12.21 4.82 58.70
N SER A 19 -11.88 6.10 58.84
CA SER A 19 -12.18 6.88 60.05
C SER A 19 -12.59 8.32 59.70
N LYS A 20 -13.71 8.75 60.29
CA LYS A 20 -14.26 10.11 60.29
C LYS A 20 -13.81 10.84 61.56
N THR A 21 -13.57 12.15 61.48
CA THR A 21 -14.10 13.22 62.37
C THR A 21 -13.54 14.59 61.96
N ALA A 22 -14.23 15.67 62.37
CA ALA A 22 -14.16 17.02 61.80
C ALA A 22 -13.66 18.10 62.77
N SER A 23 -13.10 19.18 62.18
CA SER A 23 -13.06 20.62 62.58
C SER A 23 -12.23 21.06 63.82
N PRO A 24 -11.83 22.36 64.00
CA PRO A 24 -12.04 23.55 63.15
C PRO A 24 -10.81 24.46 62.86
N ALA A 25 -10.93 25.16 61.72
CA ALA A 25 -10.52 26.53 61.39
C ALA A 25 -9.25 27.19 62.00
N GLU A 26 -8.24 27.37 61.16
CA GLU A 26 -7.29 28.50 61.23
C GLU A 26 -7.22 29.21 59.87
N LYS A 27 -7.35 30.54 59.89
CA LYS A 27 -7.32 31.42 58.70
C LYS A 27 -5.87 31.70 58.31
N SER A 28 -5.47 31.27 57.11
CA SER A 28 -4.26 31.75 56.43
C SER A 28 -4.62 32.72 55.29
N PRO A 29 -3.76 33.69 54.97
CA PRO A 29 -4.11 34.84 54.15
C PRO A 29 -4.18 34.50 52.66
N ALA A 30 -4.97 35.30 51.95
CA ALA A 30 -5.28 35.17 50.53
C ALA A 30 -4.04 35.10 49.64
N ILE A 31 -3.88 33.96 48.97
CA ILE A 31 -3.03 33.84 47.77
C ILE A 31 -3.90 34.34 46.61
N LYS A 32 -3.45 35.42 45.94
CA LYS A 32 -4.05 35.85 44.68
C LYS A 32 -3.80 34.75 43.65
N GLU A 33 -4.87 34.05 43.26
CA GLU A 33 -4.88 33.22 42.07
C GLU A 33 -4.57 34.13 40.87
N VAL A 34 -3.41 33.88 40.26
CA VAL A 34 -3.13 34.39 38.92
C VAL A 34 -3.90 33.46 38.00
N GLU A 35 -5.04 33.92 37.49
CA GLU A 35 -5.73 33.24 36.40
C GLU A 35 -4.80 33.22 35.19
N GLU A 36 -4.11 32.10 34.97
CA GLU A 36 -3.50 31.81 33.67
C GLU A 36 -4.64 31.67 32.65
N PRO A 37 -4.56 32.34 31.49
CA PRO A 37 -5.57 32.16 30.47
C PRO A 37 -5.45 30.74 29.94
N ILE A 38 -6.48 29.93 30.21
CA ILE A 38 -6.71 28.64 29.56
C ILE A 38 -6.82 28.92 28.07
N LEU A 39 -5.70 28.80 27.37
CA LEU A 39 -5.69 28.76 25.92
C LEU A 39 -6.32 27.43 25.55
N ALA A 40 -7.63 27.45 25.33
CA ALA A 40 -8.32 26.39 24.62
C ALA A 40 -7.78 26.40 23.18
N ALA A 41 -6.62 25.75 23.00
CA ALA A 41 -6.23 25.25 21.70
C ALA A 41 -7.32 24.25 21.32
N GLN A 42 -8.25 24.68 20.47
CA GLN A 42 -9.12 23.77 19.78
C GLN A 42 -8.20 22.79 19.04
N GLU A 43 -8.10 21.56 19.55
CA GLU A 43 -7.49 20.45 18.83
C GLU A 43 -8.27 20.33 17.52
N LYS A 44 -7.72 20.92 16.45
CA LYS A 44 -8.21 20.70 15.11
C LYS A 44 -8.01 19.22 14.87
N ALA A 45 -9.11 18.46 14.85
CA ALA A 45 -9.08 17.03 14.59
C ALA A 45 -8.12 16.78 13.42
N ALA A 46 -7.11 15.95 13.65
CA ALA A 46 -6.08 15.69 12.64
C ALA A 46 -6.78 15.25 11.35
N GLU A 47 -6.60 16.05 10.29
CA GLU A 47 -7.26 15.80 9.01
C GLU A 47 -6.72 14.48 8.46
N VAL A 48 -7.60 13.50 8.28
CA VAL A 48 -7.22 12.15 7.85
C VAL A 48 -6.66 12.24 6.44
N ILE A 49 -5.41 11.81 6.25
CA ILE A 49 -4.75 11.85 4.95
C ILE A 49 -5.42 10.88 3.98
N THR A 50 -5.80 11.40 2.81
CA THR A 50 -6.47 10.68 1.73
C THR A 50 -5.59 10.57 0.48
N LEU A 51 -5.97 9.70 -0.46
CA LEU A 51 -5.36 9.63 -1.78
C LEU A 51 -5.40 10.97 -2.50
N ARG A 52 -6.44 11.79 -2.28
CA ARG A 52 -6.54 13.12 -2.88
C ARG A 52 -5.37 14.01 -2.42
N ASP A 53 -5.03 13.97 -1.14
CA ASP A 53 -3.93 14.76 -0.58
C ASP A 53 -2.60 14.29 -1.15
N ILE A 54 -2.42 12.97 -1.28
CA ILE A 54 -1.23 12.34 -1.89
C ILE A 54 -1.10 12.75 -3.37
N ARG A 55 -2.19 12.70 -4.15
CA ARG A 55 -2.20 13.07 -5.58
C ARG A 55 -1.92 14.54 -5.84
N ASN A 56 -2.32 15.40 -4.91
CA ASN A 56 -2.14 16.85 -5.01
C ASN A 56 -0.80 17.33 -4.42
N ASN A 57 -0.04 16.45 -3.77
CA ASN A 57 1.26 16.79 -3.23
C ASN A 57 2.30 16.94 -4.35
N GLU A 58 2.77 18.18 -4.57
CA GLU A 58 3.72 18.52 -5.64
C GLU A 58 5.03 17.73 -5.55
N ARG A 59 5.51 17.43 -4.33
CA ARG A 59 6.75 16.66 -4.14
C ARG A 59 6.57 15.21 -4.62
N ILE A 60 5.45 14.59 -4.28
CA ILE A 60 5.13 13.22 -4.69
C ILE A 60 5.03 13.15 -6.21
N ARG A 61 4.34 14.11 -6.83
CA ARG A 61 4.22 14.20 -8.30
C ARG A 61 5.58 14.33 -8.98
N ALA A 62 6.44 15.22 -8.49
CA ALA A 62 7.79 15.42 -9.02
C ALA A 62 8.64 14.13 -8.95
N TYR A 63 8.52 13.35 -7.86
CA TYR A 63 9.22 12.07 -7.74
C TYR A 63 8.67 11.01 -8.68
N ILE A 64 7.35 10.90 -8.87
CA ILE A 64 6.76 9.97 -9.84
C ILE A 64 7.14 10.35 -11.28
N ASP A 65 7.14 11.63 -11.62
CA ASP A 65 7.58 12.10 -12.94
C ASP A 65 9.08 11.83 -13.18
N ALA A 66 9.91 11.90 -12.13
CA ALA A 66 11.31 11.49 -12.20
C ALA A 66 11.47 9.97 -12.35
N ALA A 67 10.69 9.17 -11.61
CA ALA A 67 10.66 7.72 -11.73
C ALA A 67 10.34 7.29 -13.16
N ASN A 68 9.31 7.87 -13.79
CA ASN A 68 8.95 7.53 -15.15
C ASN A 68 10.08 7.85 -16.15
N ARG A 69 10.67 9.05 -16.05
CA ARG A 69 11.80 9.45 -16.91
C ARG A 69 12.99 8.53 -16.74
N GLN A 70 13.27 8.11 -15.51
CA GLN A 70 14.36 7.18 -15.23
C GLN A 70 14.10 5.81 -15.85
N MET A 71 12.89 5.25 -15.70
CA MET A 71 12.51 3.98 -16.33
C MET A 71 12.58 4.04 -17.86
N ALA A 72 12.10 5.14 -18.46
CA ALA A 72 12.19 5.35 -19.90
C ALA A 72 13.65 5.37 -20.38
N ALA A 73 14.56 6.02 -19.63
CA ALA A 73 15.97 6.13 -19.99
C ALA A 73 16.72 4.79 -20.00
N ILE A 74 16.20 3.77 -19.30
CA ILE A 74 16.77 2.42 -19.25
C ILE A 74 15.92 1.38 -19.99
N GLY A 75 14.95 1.81 -20.80
CA GLY A 75 14.14 0.93 -21.67
C GLY A 75 13.00 0.18 -20.97
N TYR A 76 12.55 0.65 -19.80
CA TYR A 76 11.43 0.05 -19.09
C TYR A 76 10.09 0.72 -19.44
N SER A 77 9.00 0.01 -19.19
CA SER A 77 7.63 0.48 -19.40
C SER A 77 7.28 1.71 -18.57
N GLU A 78 6.12 2.31 -18.83
CA GLU A 78 5.63 3.52 -18.14
C GLU A 78 5.37 3.25 -16.64
N HIS A 79 5.92 4.12 -15.79
CA HIS A 79 5.81 4.10 -14.31
C HIS A 79 5.48 5.51 -13.77
N GLY A 80 4.75 6.31 -14.55
CA GLY A 80 4.35 7.68 -14.23
C GLY A 80 2.97 7.78 -13.59
N LEU A 81 2.43 9.00 -13.58
CA LEU A 81 1.17 9.32 -12.90
C LEU A 81 -0.03 8.53 -13.43
N ARG A 82 -0.01 8.11 -14.70
CA ARG A 82 -1.06 7.27 -15.29
C ARG A 82 -1.08 5.90 -14.62
N HIS A 83 0.06 5.21 -14.62
CA HIS A 83 0.22 3.91 -13.97
C HIS A 83 -0.10 3.99 -12.47
N ALA A 84 0.53 4.91 -11.74
CA ALA A 84 0.27 5.09 -10.30
C ALA A 84 -1.21 5.36 -10.00
N GLY A 85 -1.88 6.17 -10.83
CA GLY A 85 -3.30 6.46 -10.72
C GLY A 85 -4.19 5.24 -10.93
N LEU A 86 -3.85 4.41 -11.92
CA LEU A 86 -4.57 3.18 -12.25
C LEU A 86 -4.42 2.13 -11.13
N VAL A 87 -3.19 1.86 -10.68
CA VAL A 87 -2.91 0.91 -9.59
C VAL A 87 -3.64 1.33 -8.31
N ALA A 88 -3.59 2.61 -7.94
CA ALA A 88 -4.33 3.14 -6.80
C ALA A 88 -5.84 2.89 -6.91
N SER A 89 -6.43 3.11 -8.08
CA SER A 89 -7.85 2.91 -8.31
C SER A 89 -8.23 1.43 -8.23
N ILE A 90 -7.47 0.55 -8.87
CA ILE A 90 -7.75 -0.89 -8.88
C ILE A 90 -7.60 -1.47 -7.47
N ALA A 91 -6.53 -1.13 -6.75
CA ALA A 91 -6.30 -1.63 -5.39
C ALA A 91 -7.44 -1.24 -4.44
N ARG A 92 -7.92 0.02 -4.53
CA ARG A 92 -9.09 0.49 -3.79
C ARG A 92 -10.35 -0.30 -4.15
N ASN A 93 -10.60 -0.50 -5.44
CA ASN A 93 -11.79 -1.18 -5.94
C ASN A 93 -11.81 -2.67 -5.58
N ILE A 94 -10.66 -3.35 -5.58
CA ILE A 94 -10.54 -4.74 -5.11
C ILE A 94 -11.03 -4.85 -3.68
N LEU A 95 -10.53 -4.02 -2.77
CA LEU A 95 -10.90 -4.10 -1.36
C LEU A 95 -12.36 -3.72 -1.12
N LEU A 96 -12.85 -2.65 -1.76
CA LEU A 96 -14.27 -2.28 -1.64
C LEU A 96 -15.20 -3.35 -2.23
N GLY A 97 -14.86 -3.92 -3.38
CA GLY A 97 -15.65 -4.97 -4.03
C GLY A 97 -15.74 -6.23 -3.18
N LEU A 98 -14.75 -6.50 -2.34
CA LEU A 98 -14.75 -7.60 -1.37
C LEU A 98 -15.37 -7.25 -0.01
N GLY A 99 -15.86 -6.02 0.17
CA GLY A 99 -16.54 -5.56 1.38
C GLY A 99 -15.61 -5.12 2.52
N ALA A 100 -14.35 -4.79 2.23
CA ALA A 100 -13.45 -4.23 3.22
C ALA A 100 -13.86 -2.81 3.65
N GLU A 101 -13.39 -2.37 4.82
CA GLU A 101 -13.63 -1.03 5.32
C GLU A 101 -13.07 0.05 4.36
N ALA A 102 -13.80 1.15 4.24
CA ALA A 102 -13.42 2.25 3.35
C ALA A 102 -12.02 2.80 3.67
N ARG A 103 -11.62 2.82 4.95
CA ARG A 103 -10.28 3.29 5.32
C ARG A 103 -9.19 2.33 4.86
N THR A 104 -9.36 1.02 5.00
CA THR A 104 -8.40 0.02 4.50
C THR A 104 -8.25 0.12 2.98
N ALA A 105 -9.36 0.29 2.25
CA ALA A 105 -9.33 0.51 0.81
C ALA A 105 -8.61 1.81 0.43
N GLU A 106 -8.79 2.88 1.20
CA GLU A 106 -8.07 4.16 1.02
C GLU A 106 -6.56 3.99 1.21
N LEU A 107 -6.12 3.23 2.22
CA LEU A 107 -4.70 2.93 2.44
C LEU A 107 -4.09 2.11 1.29
N ALA A 108 -4.83 1.17 0.72
CA ALA A 108 -4.39 0.44 -0.48
C ALA A 108 -4.28 1.35 -1.70
N ALA A 109 -5.17 2.33 -1.82
CA ALA A 109 -5.09 3.34 -2.88
C ALA A 109 -3.85 4.23 -2.72
N ILE A 110 -3.57 4.69 -1.49
CA ILE A 110 -2.38 5.48 -1.17
C ILE A 110 -1.10 4.67 -1.46
N ALA A 111 -1.03 3.42 -0.99
CA ALA A 111 0.08 2.53 -1.26
C ALA A 111 0.27 2.28 -2.76
N GLY A 112 -0.80 1.99 -3.48
CA GLY A 112 -0.77 1.78 -4.93
C GLY A 112 -0.31 3.02 -5.70
N PHE A 113 -0.62 4.23 -5.23
CA PHE A 113 -0.13 5.46 -5.87
C PHE A 113 1.37 5.69 -5.65
N LEU A 114 1.91 5.18 -4.54
CA LEU A 114 3.29 5.42 -4.11
C LEU A 114 4.25 4.24 -4.38
N HIS A 115 3.74 3.08 -4.80
CA HIS A 115 4.50 1.83 -4.82
C HIS A 115 5.82 1.91 -5.60
N ASP A 116 5.80 2.60 -6.73
CA ASP A 116 6.95 2.76 -7.62
C ASP A 116 7.78 4.03 -7.38
N ILE A 117 7.49 4.82 -6.36
CA ILE A 117 8.16 6.12 -6.15
C ILE A 117 9.69 5.98 -6.00
N GLY A 118 10.17 4.82 -5.55
CA GLY A 118 11.60 4.52 -5.43
C GLY A 118 12.35 4.47 -6.77
N ASN A 119 11.64 4.26 -7.89
CA ASN A 119 12.24 4.25 -9.23
C ASN A 119 12.85 5.60 -9.63
N CYS A 120 12.55 6.69 -8.91
CA CYS A 120 13.20 8.00 -9.10
C CYS A 120 14.67 8.04 -8.60
N ILE A 121 15.10 7.00 -7.91
CA ILE A 121 16.48 6.80 -7.46
C ILE A 121 17.09 5.64 -8.25
N HIS A 122 16.45 4.46 -8.23
CA HIS A 122 16.96 3.27 -8.91
C HIS A 122 15.87 2.21 -9.09
N ARG A 123 15.96 1.41 -10.15
CA ARG A 123 15.05 0.28 -10.42
C ARG A 123 15.26 -0.88 -9.45
N VAL A 124 16.52 -1.28 -9.27
CA VAL A 124 16.89 -2.32 -8.28
C VAL A 124 16.65 -1.76 -6.89
N TYR A 125 15.96 -2.54 -6.05
CA TYR A 125 15.50 -2.16 -4.70
C TYR A 125 14.51 -0.99 -4.64
N HIS A 126 13.85 -0.63 -5.75
CA HIS A 126 12.81 0.40 -5.74
C HIS A 126 11.68 0.14 -4.69
N PRO A 127 11.31 -1.09 -4.31
CA PRO A 127 10.30 -1.29 -3.27
C PRO A 127 10.79 -0.81 -1.90
N GLN A 128 12.02 -1.15 -1.51
CA GLN A 128 12.59 -0.78 -0.20
C GLN A 128 12.95 0.71 -0.15
N ILE A 129 13.48 1.25 -1.26
CA ILE A 129 13.73 2.69 -1.41
C ILE A 129 12.41 3.45 -1.34
N GLY A 130 11.41 3.03 -2.10
CA GLY A 130 10.08 3.63 -2.15
C GLY A 130 9.38 3.59 -0.81
N ALA A 131 9.46 2.48 -0.07
CA ALA A 131 8.92 2.36 1.28
C ALA A 131 9.57 3.36 2.25
N THR A 132 10.89 3.54 2.17
CA THR A 132 11.63 4.50 3.01
C THR A 132 11.28 5.95 2.66
N MET A 133 11.14 6.27 1.37
CA MET A 133 10.69 7.59 0.93
C MET A 133 9.26 7.88 1.37
N ALA A 134 8.35 6.91 1.18
CA ALA A 134 6.96 7.03 1.57
C ALA A 134 6.81 7.20 3.10
N PHE A 135 7.59 6.47 3.90
CA PHE A 135 7.65 6.65 5.36
C PHE A 135 7.89 8.12 5.72
N GLN A 136 8.96 8.73 5.20
CA GLN A 136 9.32 10.12 5.49
C GLN A 136 8.28 11.13 4.98
N ILE A 137 7.67 10.88 3.82
CA ILE A 137 6.66 11.75 3.25
C ILE A 137 5.39 11.72 4.10
N LEU A 138 4.90 10.53 4.43
CA LEU A 138 3.65 10.33 5.17
C LEU A 138 3.78 10.78 6.64
N GLU A 139 4.94 10.56 7.26
CA GLU A 139 5.26 11.09 8.59
C GLU A 139 5.17 12.62 8.60
N LYS A 140 5.77 13.30 7.61
CA LYS A 140 5.69 14.77 7.47
C LYS A 140 4.29 15.28 7.16
N MET A 141 3.41 14.41 6.67
CA MET A 141 1.98 14.71 6.47
C MET A 141 1.15 14.41 7.74
N ASN A 142 1.77 14.03 8.86
CA ASN A 142 1.10 13.67 10.11
C ASN A 142 0.14 12.48 9.97
N MET A 143 0.41 11.55 9.05
CA MET A 143 -0.35 10.30 8.99
C MET A 143 -0.05 9.43 10.23
N PRO A 144 -1.06 8.80 10.85
CA PRO A 144 -0.85 7.91 12.00
C PRO A 144 0.14 6.78 11.69
N ALA A 145 1.05 6.51 12.63
CA ALA A 145 2.11 5.51 12.44
C ALA A 145 1.60 4.10 12.07
N ALA A 146 0.44 3.71 12.62
CA ALA A 146 -0.19 2.43 12.30
C ALA A 146 -0.62 2.33 10.82
N GLU A 147 -1.06 3.44 10.23
CA GLU A 147 -1.44 3.50 8.81
C GLU A 147 -0.22 3.58 7.90
N ILE A 148 0.80 4.35 8.31
CA ILE A 148 2.09 4.39 7.62
C ILE A 148 2.66 2.97 7.51
N ALA A 149 2.64 2.20 8.60
CA ALA A 149 3.14 0.82 8.61
C ALA A 149 2.45 -0.07 7.57
N LEU A 150 1.13 0.08 7.38
CA LEU A 150 0.37 -0.64 6.35
C LEU A 150 0.79 -0.20 4.94
N VAL A 151 0.90 1.10 4.71
CA VAL A 151 1.27 1.65 3.40
C VAL A 151 2.69 1.25 3.01
N VAL A 152 3.68 1.51 3.86
CA VAL A 152 5.09 1.19 3.54
C VAL A 152 5.34 -0.31 3.52
N GLY A 153 4.60 -1.09 4.31
CA GLY A 153 4.61 -2.55 4.23
C GLY A 153 4.08 -3.07 2.89
N ALA A 154 3.04 -2.44 2.33
CA ALA A 154 2.56 -2.76 0.99
C ALA A 154 3.60 -2.38 -0.08
N ILE A 155 4.16 -1.18 -0.01
CA ILE A 155 5.19 -0.71 -0.94
C ILE A 155 6.44 -1.61 -0.90
N GLY A 156 6.95 -1.96 0.28
CA GLY A 156 8.16 -2.77 0.39
C GLY A 156 8.04 -4.22 -0.09
N ASN A 157 6.81 -4.71 -0.31
CA ASN A 157 6.54 -6.12 -0.61
C ASN A 157 5.79 -6.34 -1.94
N HIS A 158 5.63 -5.31 -2.78
CA HIS A 158 4.79 -5.42 -3.98
C HIS A 158 5.47 -6.08 -5.19
N GLU A 159 6.80 -6.21 -5.19
CA GLU A 159 7.59 -6.62 -6.35
C GLU A 159 8.13 -8.06 -6.24
N GLU A 160 8.14 -8.79 -7.34
CA GLU A 160 8.84 -10.07 -7.50
C GLU A 160 10.38 -9.94 -7.60
N PRO A 161 11.16 -10.95 -7.19
CA PRO A 161 10.73 -12.20 -6.55
C PRO A 161 10.61 -12.13 -5.01
N GLU A 162 11.12 -11.07 -4.35
CA GLU A 162 11.22 -11.02 -2.88
C GLU A 162 9.91 -10.64 -2.17
N GLY A 163 8.97 -10.00 -2.86
CA GLY A 163 7.73 -9.50 -2.28
C GLY A 163 6.76 -10.60 -1.83
N VAL A 164 6.02 -10.30 -0.77
CA VAL A 164 5.03 -11.21 -0.17
C VAL A 164 3.72 -10.46 0.13
N PRO A 165 2.54 -10.97 -0.25
CA PRO A 165 1.26 -10.38 0.14
C PRO A 165 1.01 -10.57 1.64
N ILE A 166 1.52 -9.69 2.49
CA ILE A 166 1.51 -9.86 3.95
C ILE A 166 0.17 -9.50 4.63
N ASN A 167 -0.70 -8.76 3.94
CA ASN A 167 -2.04 -8.38 4.42
C ASN A 167 -2.94 -7.98 3.23
N ALA A 168 -4.18 -7.60 3.50
CA ALA A 168 -5.15 -7.22 2.47
C ALA A 168 -4.71 -5.99 1.63
N VAL A 169 -4.08 -4.99 2.24
CA VAL A 169 -3.57 -3.79 1.55
C VAL A 169 -2.48 -4.19 0.56
N THR A 170 -1.47 -4.94 1.01
CA THR A 170 -0.39 -5.44 0.14
C THR A 170 -0.93 -6.32 -0.97
N ALA A 171 -1.86 -7.24 -0.66
CA ALA A 171 -2.45 -8.13 -1.64
C ALA A 171 -3.20 -7.37 -2.75
N ALA A 172 -3.96 -6.35 -2.40
CA ALA A 172 -4.66 -5.52 -3.38
C ALA A 172 -3.70 -4.73 -4.27
N VAL A 173 -2.62 -4.17 -3.70
CA VAL A 173 -1.59 -3.46 -4.48
C VAL A 173 -0.87 -4.39 -5.45
N ILE A 174 -0.49 -5.59 -5.02
CA ILE A 174 0.14 -6.60 -5.89
C ILE A 174 -0.75 -6.91 -7.08
N ILE A 175 -2.02 -7.27 -6.84
CA ILE A 175 -2.93 -7.60 -7.95
C ILE A 175 -3.10 -6.40 -8.88
N ALA A 176 -3.24 -5.20 -8.32
CA ALA A 176 -3.44 -3.97 -9.09
C ALA A 176 -2.25 -3.62 -9.99
N ASP A 177 -1.02 -3.69 -9.47
CA ASP A 177 0.19 -3.41 -10.25
C ASP A 177 0.44 -4.48 -11.31
N LYS A 178 0.48 -5.75 -10.89
CA LYS A 178 0.83 -6.87 -11.77
C LYS A 178 -0.21 -7.16 -12.85
N SER A 179 -1.39 -6.55 -12.77
CA SER A 179 -2.43 -6.61 -13.82
C SER A 179 -2.42 -5.46 -14.82
N ASP A 180 -1.63 -4.40 -14.61
CA ASP A 180 -1.50 -3.29 -15.59
C ASP A 180 -0.57 -3.69 -16.75
N VAL A 181 -1.03 -4.68 -17.53
CA VAL A 181 -0.45 -5.10 -18.80
C VAL A 181 -1.30 -4.52 -19.93
N HIS A 182 -0.76 -3.57 -20.69
CA HIS A 182 -1.54 -2.83 -21.68
C HIS A 182 -0.63 -2.05 -22.63
N TYR A 183 -1.09 -1.77 -23.86
CA TYR A 183 -0.29 -1.04 -24.85
C TYR A 183 0.15 0.35 -24.38
N THR A 184 -0.62 0.98 -23.47
CA THR A 184 -0.28 2.29 -22.88
C THR A 184 0.93 2.24 -21.94
N ARG A 185 1.44 1.04 -21.60
CA ARG A 185 2.70 0.86 -20.86
C ARG A 185 3.93 1.05 -21.75
N VAL A 186 3.78 0.92 -23.07
CA VAL A 186 4.91 1.01 -24.01
C VAL A 186 5.35 2.47 -24.13
N GLN A 187 6.60 2.74 -23.80
CA GLN A 187 7.21 4.07 -23.92
C GLN A 187 8.04 4.22 -25.19
N ASN A 188 8.53 3.11 -25.75
CA ASN A 188 9.32 3.09 -26.97
C ASN A 188 8.45 3.50 -28.18
N PRO A 189 8.79 4.59 -28.90
CA PRO A 189 8.00 5.04 -30.04
C PRO A 189 8.28 4.26 -31.34
N ASP A 190 9.33 3.42 -31.38
CA ASP A 190 9.75 2.69 -32.58
C ASP A 190 9.48 1.18 -32.46
N PRO A 191 8.39 0.67 -33.08
CA PRO A 191 8.04 -0.75 -33.08
C PRO A 191 9.12 -1.69 -33.61
N SER A 192 10.04 -1.20 -34.44
CA SER A 192 11.12 -2.04 -35.00
C SER A 192 12.18 -2.42 -33.96
N THR A 193 12.20 -1.74 -32.82
CA THR A 193 13.17 -1.95 -31.73
C THR A 193 12.55 -2.55 -30.47
N TYR A 194 11.28 -2.98 -30.53
CA TYR A 194 10.58 -3.55 -29.38
C TYR A 194 11.26 -4.82 -28.86
N ASP A 195 11.51 -4.83 -27.55
CA ASP A 195 11.84 -6.05 -26.83
C ASP A 195 10.58 -6.90 -26.60
N ILE A 196 10.72 -8.02 -25.88
CA ILE A 196 9.57 -8.90 -25.60
C ILE A 196 8.50 -8.20 -24.72
N HIS A 197 8.89 -7.32 -23.80
CA HIS A 197 7.95 -6.59 -22.94
C HIS A 197 7.14 -5.57 -23.73
N ASP A 198 7.80 -4.83 -24.62
CA ASP A 198 7.14 -3.87 -25.51
C ASP A 198 6.17 -4.58 -26.45
N ARG A 199 6.58 -5.70 -27.08
CA ARG A 199 5.70 -6.47 -27.97
C ARG A 199 4.47 -6.99 -27.24
N VAL A 200 4.65 -7.65 -26.09
CA VAL A 200 3.52 -8.20 -25.32
C VAL A 200 2.60 -7.09 -24.84
N ASN A 201 3.13 -6.02 -24.24
CA ASN A 201 2.30 -4.89 -23.83
C ASN A 201 1.57 -4.28 -25.04
N ASN A 202 2.25 -4.07 -26.17
CA ASN A 202 1.64 -3.53 -27.38
C ASN A 202 0.52 -4.42 -27.93
N ALA A 203 0.61 -5.74 -27.74
CA ALA A 203 -0.41 -6.70 -28.14
C ALA A 203 -1.66 -6.62 -27.26
N VAL A 204 -1.54 -6.26 -25.98
CA VAL A 204 -2.69 -6.20 -25.05
C VAL A 204 -3.51 -4.92 -25.27
N GLN A 205 -4.69 -5.08 -25.88
CA GLN A 205 -5.62 -3.99 -26.22
C GLN A 205 -6.62 -3.67 -25.12
N LYS A 206 -6.87 -4.62 -24.21
CA LYS A 206 -7.71 -4.43 -23.02
C LYS A 206 -7.14 -5.23 -21.87
N SER A 207 -7.19 -4.64 -20.67
CA SER A 207 -6.89 -5.31 -19.41
C SER A 207 -7.90 -4.87 -18.35
N HIS A 208 -8.59 -5.84 -17.76
CA HIS A 208 -9.63 -5.59 -16.77
C HIS A 208 -9.49 -6.52 -15.56
N ILE A 209 -9.72 -5.97 -14.38
CA ILE A 209 -9.89 -6.76 -13.16
C ILE A 209 -11.37 -6.83 -12.82
N LEU A 210 -11.90 -8.05 -12.75
CA LEU A 210 -13.26 -8.34 -12.31
C LEU A 210 -13.25 -9.01 -10.93
N ILE A 211 -14.18 -8.60 -10.08
CA ILE A 211 -14.30 -9.09 -8.70
C ILE A 211 -15.66 -9.78 -8.57
N ASP A 212 -15.64 -11.09 -8.34
CA ASP A 212 -16.81 -11.86 -7.92
C ASP A 212 -16.71 -12.15 -6.43
N ALA A 213 -17.36 -11.30 -5.62
CA ALA A 213 -17.34 -11.41 -4.17
C ALA A 213 -18.09 -12.65 -3.65
N VAL A 214 -19.07 -13.16 -4.42
CA VAL A 214 -19.89 -14.32 -4.04
C VAL A 214 -19.11 -15.60 -4.25
N GLN A 215 -18.51 -15.77 -5.43
CA GLN A 215 -17.71 -16.95 -5.77
C GLN A 215 -16.26 -16.86 -5.29
N LYS A 216 -15.87 -15.71 -4.71
CA LYS A 216 -14.51 -15.41 -4.23
C LYS A 216 -13.47 -15.58 -5.34
N ILE A 217 -13.69 -14.91 -6.47
CA ILE A 217 -12.80 -14.93 -7.62
C ILE A 217 -12.41 -13.50 -7.99
N ILE A 218 -11.11 -13.30 -8.24
CA ILE A 218 -10.58 -12.10 -8.90
C ILE A 218 -10.05 -12.55 -10.26
N SER A 219 -10.60 -12.00 -11.34
CA SER A 219 -10.23 -12.35 -12.70
C SER A 219 -9.47 -11.21 -13.37
N LEU A 220 -8.30 -11.49 -13.93
CA LEU A 220 -7.64 -10.64 -14.92
C LEU A 220 -8.08 -11.08 -16.30
N GLU A 221 -8.80 -10.21 -17.01
CA GLU A 221 -9.25 -10.44 -18.38
C GLU A 221 -8.45 -9.58 -19.35
N LEU A 222 -7.76 -10.24 -20.28
CA LEU A 222 -6.94 -9.61 -21.30
C LEU A 222 -7.51 -9.88 -22.69
N VAL A 223 -7.49 -8.86 -23.53
CA VAL A 223 -7.66 -9.00 -24.99
C VAL A 223 -6.32 -8.77 -25.64
N VAL A 224 -5.76 -9.82 -26.26
CA VAL A 224 -4.41 -9.85 -26.82
C VAL A 224 -4.50 -10.05 -28.32
N ASP A 225 -3.86 -9.15 -29.07
CA ASP A 225 -3.65 -9.29 -30.50
C ASP A 225 -2.57 -10.37 -30.75
N THR A 226 -3.01 -11.57 -31.09
CA THR A 226 -2.13 -12.73 -31.27
C THR A 226 -1.28 -12.68 -32.54
N GLU A 227 -1.53 -11.73 -33.44
CA GLU A 227 -0.63 -11.46 -34.57
C GLU A 227 0.63 -10.71 -34.12
N LYS A 228 0.55 -9.96 -33.02
CA LYS A 228 1.66 -9.17 -32.46
C LYS A 228 2.48 -9.90 -31.41
N ALA A 229 1.83 -10.67 -30.54
CA ALA A 229 2.49 -11.48 -29.52
C ALA A 229 1.67 -12.72 -29.19
N THR A 230 2.36 -13.84 -29.00
CA THR A 230 1.72 -15.10 -28.63
C THR A 230 1.38 -15.15 -27.14
N VAL A 231 0.44 -16.04 -26.76
CA VAL A 231 0.14 -16.32 -25.35
C VAL A 231 1.36 -16.90 -24.62
N MET A 232 2.22 -17.63 -25.32
CA MET A 232 3.46 -18.16 -24.74
C MET A 232 4.46 -17.04 -24.41
N GLU A 233 4.63 -16.06 -25.30
CA GLU A 233 5.47 -14.87 -25.01
C GLU A 233 4.92 -14.06 -23.84
N TYR A 234 3.60 -13.97 -23.66
CA TYR A 234 3.03 -13.37 -22.45
C TYR A 234 3.50 -14.10 -21.20
N PHE A 235 3.42 -15.43 -21.17
CA PHE A 235 3.85 -16.21 -20.00
C PHE A 235 5.36 -16.17 -19.77
N GLU A 236 6.17 -16.02 -20.81
CA GLU A 236 7.63 -15.91 -20.68
C GLU A 236 8.04 -14.77 -19.74
N ILE A 237 7.31 -13.65 -19.75
CA ILE A 237 7.63 -12.46 -18.94
C ILE A 237 6.67 -12.20 -17.78
N PHE A 238 5.43 -12.71 -17.81
CA PHE A 238 4.41 -12.43 -16.79
C PHE A 238 4.13 -13.61 -15.85
N ALA A 239 4.71 -14.80 -16.05
CA ALA A 239 4.39 -15.96 -15.21
C ALA A 239 4.62 -15.72 -13.71
N GLU A 240 5.76 -15.12 -13.32
CA GLU A 240 6.06 -14.83 -11.92
C GLU A 240 5.06 -13.84 -11.31
N ARG A 241 4.67 -12.82 -12.09
CA ARG A 241 3.66 -11.83 -11.72
C ARG A 241 2.30 -12.48 -11.48
N MET A 242 1.90 -13.43 -12.33
CA MET A 242 0.64 -14.18 -12.16
C MET A 242 0.68 -15.11 -10.94
N VAL A 243 1.83 -15.72 -10.65
CA VAL A 243 2.02 -16.49 -9.41
C VAL A 243 1.86 -15.59 -8.18
N MET A 244 2.41 -14.38 -8.23
CA MET A 244 2.27 -13.39 -7.15
C MET A 244 0.80 -12.95 -6.99
N CYS A 245 0.09 -12.67 -8.08
CA CYS A 245 -1.36 -12.38 -8.07
C CYS A 245 -2.16 -13.51 -7.45
N ARG A 246 -1.85 -14.77 -7.78
CA ARG A 246 -2.50 -15.95 -7.18
C ARG A 246 -2.29 -16.02 -5.66
N LYS A 247 -1.07 -15.78 -5.19
CA LYS A 247 -0.76 -15.74 -3.74
C LYS A 247 -1.53 -14.60 -3.07
N ALA A 248 -1.54 -13.41 -3.68
CA ALA A 248 -2.23 -12.23 -3.18
C ALA A 248 -3.75 -12.45 -3.08
N ALA A 249 -4.37 -13.01 -4.11
CA ALA A 249 -5.79 -13.36 -4.07
C ALA A 249 -6.09 -14.33 -2.92
N GLY A 250 -5.21 -15.30 -2.65
CA GLY A 250 -5.33 -16.21 -1.51
C GLY A 250 -5.40 -15.50 -0.16
N VAL A 251 -4.62 -14.44 0.04
CA VAL A 251 -4.67 -13.60 1.26
C VAL A 251 -5.98 -12.83 1.38
N LEU A 252 -6.61 -12.48 0.25
CA LEU A 252 -7.94 -11.89 0.21
C LEU A 252 -9.07 -12.93 0.32
N GLY A 253 -8.75 -14.20 0.58
CA GLY A 253 -9.71 -15.30 0.63
C GLY A 253 -10.35 -15.60 -0.73
N CYS A 254 -9.66 -15.28 -1.83
CA CYS A 254 -10.12 -15.42 -3.20
C CYS A 254 -9.21 -16.33 -4.01
N ARG A 255 -9.72 -16.84 -5.14
CA ARG A 255 -8.91 -17.44 -6.19
C ARG A 255 -8.60 -16.40 -7.26
N PHE A 256 -7.40 -16.44 -7.80
CA PHE A 256 -7.04 -15.65 -8.98
C PHE A 256 -7.31 -16.46 -10.26
N ARG A 257 -7.84 -15.79 -11.28
CA ARG A 257 -8.10 -16.36 -12.61
C ARG A 257 -7.51 -15.45 -13.66
N LEU A 258 -6.84 -16.02 -14.66
CA LEU A 258 -6.41 -15.30 -15.85
C LEU A 258 -7.28 -15.76 -17.02
N VAL A 259 -7.82 -14.82 -17.79
CA VAL A 259 -8.57 -15.06 -19.01
C VAL A 259 -7.91 -14.26 -20.12
N ILE A 260 -7.53 -14.92 -21.21
CA ILE A 260 -6.94 -14.27 -22.40
C ILE A 260 -7.79 -14.65 -23.60
N ASN A 261 -8.36 -13.66 -24.29
CA ASN A 261 -9.23 -13.87 -25.46
C ASN A 261 -10.33 -14.92 -25.18
N ASP A 262 -11.05 -14.75 -24.06
CA ASP A 262 -12.12 -15.63 -23.58
C ASP A 262 -11.70 -17.07 -23.22
N VAL A 263 -10.40 -17.37 -23.27
CA VAL A 263 -9.84 -18.66 -22.82
C VAL A 263 -9.35 -18.52 -21.40
N GLN A 264 -9.91 -19.33 -20.51
CA GLN A 264 -9.45 -19.42 -19.13
C GLN A 264 -8.14 -20.23 -19.06
N MET A 265 -7.14 -19.66 -18.40
CA MET A 265 -5.82 -20.27 -18.16
C MET A 265 -5.71 -20.85 -16.76
#